data_AF-A0AB37WC23-F1
#
_entry.id   AF-A0AB37WC23-F1
#
_cell.length_a   1.000
_cell.length_b   1.000
_cell.length_c   1.000
_cell.angle_alpha   90.00
_cell.angle_beta   90.00
_cell.angle_gamma   90.00
#
_symmetry.space_group_name_H-M   'P 1'
#
loop_
_entity.id
_entity.type
_entity.pdbx_description
1 polymer ?
#
loop_
_entity_poly.entity_id
_entity_poly.type
_entity_poly.pdbx_seq_one_letter_code
_entity_poly.pdbx_strand_id
1 'polypeptide(L)'
;MQDDRTLTFREIHGSSEALLAAVEEERIALIESNDTSPFCFRLLEFYLRGGSEYDFILTPTHDYERSALSNYLTVSYVWTHEQPLDGTQIPAYRIWDGADLHKPPRPLRSPSIVFHRVVQFARSQNIRRIWLDQECINQEDPTDIERHLQDMNRIYQFSRLTVAVLSKAVENWAMAVRCLNLGWTSDEQDFELLQYMTQDPWFTRSWTFHEQQCADDVVYLLPIQPSLKSKLAEVAPHVIFDHDAVIDHGMVYYRITSTTKHDKNDPLLQSYFLRHNQGNWMSENIPGTIDTVYKKTQGRYNRVLSDRIQILANVCNLQWKLNTTLLNNPALSFSTSLLVLVMANTWPDLVARARQYGELKYYLMEKSIGTLMREISRKKHAQHVSGPVELLGLDLTSHPNV
;
A
#
# COMPACT_ATOMS: atom_id res chain seq x y z
N MET A 1 20.35 -0.96 -0.66
CA MET A 1 20.02 -2.19 -1.42
C MET A 1 20.26 -1.93 -2.89
N GLN A 2 20.79 -2.92 -3.61
CA GLN A 2 20.97 -2.85 -5.06
C GLN A 2 19.70 -3.30 -5.80
N ASP A 3 19.39 -2.63 -6.90
CA ASP A 3 18.30 -3.03 -7.79
C ASP A 3 18.83 -4.00 -8.85
N ASP A 4 18.73 -5.29 -8.55
CA ASP A 4 19.25 -6.41 -9.36
C ASP A 4 18.14 -7.31 -9.91
N ARG A 5 16.89 -6.83 -9.94
CA ARG A 5 15.69 -7.61 -10.30
C ARG A 5 15.74 -8.28 -11.67
N THR A 6 16.53 -7.72 -12.59
CA THR A 6 16.69 -8.23 -13.95
C THR A 6 17.82 -9.25 -14.09
N LEU A 7 18.72 -9.30 -13.10
CA LEU A 7 19.87 -10.19 -13.10
C LEU A 7 19.47 -11.58 -12.57
N THR A 8 20.19 -12.59 -13.02
CA THR A 8 20.17 -13.93 -12.45
C THR A 8 20.96 -13.97 -11.15
N PHE A 9 20.65 -14.92 -10.26
CA PHE A 9 21.45 -15.11 -9.04
C PHE A 9 22.93 -15.45 -9.34
N ARG A 10 23.22 -16.04 -10.51
CA ARG A 10 24.61 -16.23 -10.99
C ARG A 10 25.32 -14.92 -11.31
N GLU A 11 24.64 -13.98 -11.95
CA GLU A 11 25.23 -12.67 -12.25
C GLU A 11 25.42 -11.84 -10.98
N ILE A 12 24.55 -12.01 -9.97
CA ILE A 12 24.64 -11.31 -8.68
C ILE A 12 25.77 -11.87 -7.82
N HIS A 13 25.84 -13.21 -7.65
CA HIS A 13 26.70 -13.85 -6.65
C HIS A 13 27.90 -14.62 -7.21
N GLY A 14 27.90 -14.95 -8.50
CA GLY A 14 28.95 -15.72 -9.17
C GLY A 14 28.92 -17.23 -8.89
N SER A 15 28.71 -17.66 -7.64
CA SER A 15 28.66 -19.07 -7.22
C SER A 15 27.47 -19.37 -6.30
N SER A 16 27.08 -20.66 -6.24
CA SER A 16 26.01 -21.10 -5.34
C SER A 16 26.38 -20.93 -3.86
N GLU A 17 27.66 -21.06 -3.53
CA GLU A 17 28.19 -20.91 -2.18
C GLU A 17 28.10 -19.45 -1.73
N ALA A 18 28.40 -18.51 -2.63
CA ALA A 18 28.24 -17.08 -2.38
C ALA A 18 26.76 -16.69 -2.21
N LEU A 19 25.85 -17.25 -3.03
CA LEU A 19 24.41 -17.07 -2.84
C LEU A 19 23.95 -17.53 -1.45
N LEU A 20 24.39 -18.72 -1.00
CA LEU A 20 24.01 -19.23 0.32
C LEU A 20 24.57 -18.37 1.47
N ALA A 21 25.77 -17.83 1.32
CA ALA A 21 26.35 -16.89 2.28
C ALA A 21 25.54 -15.59 2.34
N ALA A 22 25.16 -15.02 1.18
CA ALA A 22 24.33 -13.82 1.11
C ALA A 22 22.92 -14.04 1.70
N VAL A 23 22.32 -15.21 1.46
CA VAL A 23 21.05 -15.61 2.09
C VAL A 23 21.16 -15.59 3.62
N GLU A 24 22.26 -16.10 4.17
CA GLU A 24 22.47 -16.13 5.62
C GLU A 24 22.68 -14.72 6.21
N GLU A 25 23.39 -13.85 5.49
CA GLU A 25 23.57 -12.43 5.88
C GLU A 25 22.22 -11.70 5.92
N GLU A 26 21.41 -11.83 4.87
CA GLU A 26 20.12 -11.15 4.77
C GLU A 26 19.05 -11.75 5.69
N ARG A 27 19.21 -13.02 6.10
CA ARG A 27 18.33 -13.67 7.09
C ARG A 27 18.36 -12.97 8.44
N ILE A 28 19.42 -12.22 8.77
CA ILE A 28 19.49 -11.44 10.03
C ILE A 28 18.36 -10.40 10.09
N ALA A 29 17.90 -9.90 8.95
CA ALA A 29 16.78 -8.98 8.89
C ALA A 29 15.42 -9.67 9.03
N LEU A 30 15.34 -11.01 9.04
CA LEU A 30 14.09 -11.75 9.08
C LEU A 30 13.46 -11.68 10.48
N ILE A 31 12.21 -11.25 10.53
CA ILE A 31 11.43 -11.11 11.75
C ILE A 31 10.09 -11.83 11.59
N GLU A 32 9.58 -12.36 12.69
CA GLU A 32 8.24 -12.96 12.74
C GLU A 32 7.22 -11.89 13.15
N SER A 33 6.16 -11.73 12.36
CA SER A 33 5.01 -10.89 12.69
C SER A 33 4.29 -11.52 13.87
N ASN A 34 4.13 -10.74 14.94
CA ASN A 34 3.28 -11.13 16.05
C ASN A 34 1.96 -10.35 16.00
N ASP A 35 0.98 -10.89 15.28
CA ASP A 35 -0.33 -10.28 15.11
C ASP A 35 -1.12 -10.17 16.44
N THR A 36 -0.67 -10.85 17.50
CA THR A 36 -1.24 -10.76 18.85
C THR A 36 -0.63 -9.63 19.70
N SER A 37 0.47 -9.02 19.25
CA SER A 37 1.07 -7.89 19.96
C SER A 37 0.13 -6.67 19.97
N PRO A 38 0.12 -5.90 21.08
CA PRO A 38 -0.60 -4.64 21.15
C PRO A 38 -0.22 -3.73 19.99
N PHE A 39 -1.23 -3.06 19.45
CA PHE A 39 -1.06 -2.19 18.30
C PHE A 39 -0.76 -0.76 18.78
N CYS A 40 0.52 -0.38 18.76
CA CYS A 40 1.02 0.85 19.35
C CYS A 40 1.27 1.92 18.28
N PHE A 41 0.46 2.98 18.26
CA PHE A 41 0.66 4.10 17.35
C PHE A 41 0.03 5.37 17.90
N ARG A 42 0.16 6.47 17.17
CA ARG A 42 -0.37 7.79 17.55
C ARG A 42 -1.43 8.24 16.57
N LEU A 43 -2.35 9.06 17.04
CA LEU A 43 -3.43 9.65 16.27
C LEU A 43 -3.46 11.16 16.50
N LEU A 44 -3.91 11.90 15.50
CA LEU A 44 -4.29 13.29 15.68
C LEU A 44 -5.73 13.37 16.14
N GLU A 45 -5.98 14.09 17.23
CA GLU A 45 -7.33 14.40 17.71
C GLU A 45 -7.57 15.90 17.72
N PHE A 46 -8.80 16.32 17.45
CA PHE A 46 -9.20 17.72 17.60
C PHE A 46 -8.98 18.19 19.05
N TYR A 47 -8.26 19.31 19.23
CA TYR A 47 -7.89 19.82 20.52
C TYR A 47 -8.42 21.24 20.74
N LEU A 48 -9.59 21.34 21.39
CA LEU A 48 -10.33 22.59 21.59
C LEU A 48 -9.77 23.50 22.70
N ARG A 49 -8.44 23.49 22.94
CA ARG A 49 -7.85 24.34 23.98
C ARG A 49 -7.94 25.81 23.58
N GLY A 50 -8.55 26.63 24.44
CA GLY A 50 -8.72 28.06 24.19
C GLY A 50 -9.69 28.41 23.05
N GLY A 51 -10.55 27.47 22.63
CA GLY A 51 -11.55 27.70 21.58
C GLY A 51 -11.01 27.69 20.14
N SER A 52 -9.73 27.34 19.93
CA SER A 52 -9.18 27.16 18.58
C SER A 52 -9.70 25.87 17.96
N GLU A 53 -10.35 25.95 16.81
CA GLU A 53 -10.77 24.76 16.05
C GLU A 53 -9.64 24.16 15.19
N TYR A 54 -8.48 24.82 15.11
CA TYR A 54 -7.37 24.45 14.22
C TYR A 54 -6.20 23.79 14.97
N ASP A 55 -6.38 23.54 16.26
CA ASP A 55 -5.40 22.87 17.09
C ASP A 55 -5.73 21.38 17.18
N PHE A 56 -4.69 20.57 17.07
CA PHE A 56 -4.75 19.13 17.19
C PHE A 56 -3.77 18.68 18.25
N ILE A 57 -4.07 17.56 18.90
CA ILE A 57 -3.15 16.88 19.80
C ILE A 57 -2.72 15.57 19.15
N LEU A 58 -1.42 15.34 19.08
CA LEU A 58 -0.87 14.04 18.74
C LEU A 58 -0.92 13.19 20.02
N THR A 59 -1.71 12.13 20.01
CA THR A 59 -1.84 11.26 21.19
C THR A 59 -0.49 10.65 21.56
N PRO A 60 -0.23 10.40 22.86
CA PRO A 60 0.88 9.53 23.25
C PRO A 60 0.77 8.18 22.55
N THR A 61 1.91 7.51 22.37
CA THR A 61 1.90 6.11 21.92
C THR A 61 1.11 5.28 22.92
N HIS A 62 0.00 4.69 22.47
CA HIS A 62 -0.88 3.88 23.32
C HIS A 62 -1.15 2.55 22.62
N ASP A 63 -1.19 1.48 23.42
CA ASP A 63 -1.76 0.18 23.08
C ASP A 63 -3.27 0.31 22.89
N TYR A 64 -3.74 0.29 21.65
CA TYR A 64 -5.17 0.25 21.38
C TYR A 64 -5.66 -1.19 21.27
N GLU A 65 -6.69 -1.55 22.04
CA GLU A 65 -7.44 -2.78 21.79
C GLU A 65 -8.16 -2.67 20.45
N ARG A 66 -8.26 -3.78 19.70
CA ARG A 66 -8.89 -3.83 18.37
C ARG A 66 -10.34 -3.30 18.36
N SER A 67 -11.07 -3.52 19.45
CA SER A 67 -12.44 -3.02 19.67
C SER A 67 -12.51 -1.48 19.81
N ALA A 68 -11.43 -0.83 20.24
CA ALA A 68 -11.33 0.62 20.43
C ALA A 68 -10.84 1.37 19.17
N LEU A 69 -10.43 0.64 18.12
CA LEU A 69 -9.81 1.18 16.91
C LEU A 69 -10.79 1.62 15.82
N SER A 70 -12.07 1.27 15.91
CA SER A 70 -13.02 1.43 14.79
C SER A 70 -13.51 2.86 14.51
N ASN A 71 -12.80 3.91 14.93
CA ASN A 71 -13.26 5.29 14.74
C ASN A 71 -12.13 6.31 14.52
N TYR A 72 -11.17 5.97 13.66
CA TYR A 72 -10.25 6.93 13.06
C TYR A 72 -10.23 6.81 11.54
N LEU A 73 -9.80 7.89 10.91
CA LEU A 73 -9.57 7.97 9.48
C LEU A 73 -8.09 7.78 9.18
N THR A 74 -7.74 7.02 8.16
CA THR A 74 -6.38 7.03 7.57
C THR A 74 -6.34 7.91 6.34
N VAL A 75 -5.20 8.59 6.14
CA VAL A 75 -5.00 9.45 4.96
C VAL A 75 -3.96 8.81 4.04
N SER A 76 -4.26 8.84 2.75
CA SER A 76 -3.41 8.33 1.67
C SER A 76 -3.19 9.44 0.65
N TYR A 77 -1.94 9.83 0.42
CA TYR A 77 -1.61 10.93 -0.50
C TYR A 77 -0.17 10.85 -0.99
N VAL A 78 0.16 11.64 -2.02
CA VAL A 78 1.54 11.79 -2.47
C VAL A 78 2.21 12.90 -1.68
N TRP A 79 3.31 12.61 -0.99
CA TRP A 79 3.98 13.62 -0.12
C TRP A 79 4.43 14.86 -0.88
N THR A 80 4.89 14.70 -2.12
CA THR A 80 5.38 15.77 -2.99
C THR A 80 4.41 15.98 -4.15
N HIS A 81 3.48 16.92 -3.99
CA HIS A 81 2.73 17.44 -5.13
C HIS A 81 2.35 18.89 -4.87
N GLU A 82 2.40 19.68 -5.93
CA GLU A 82 1.90 21.05 -5.91
C GLU A 82 0.41 20.98 -6.22
N GLN A 83 -0.41 21.45 -5.28
CA GLN A 83 -1.81 21.78 -5.56
C GLN A 83 -1.91 23.30 -5.56
N PRO A 84 -2.36 23.92 -6.66
CA PRO A 84 -2.67 25.34 -6.67
C PRO A 84 -3.63 25.64 -5.53
N LEU A 85 -3.26 26.60 -4.68
CA LEU A 85 -4.13 27.01 -3.58
C LEU A 85 -5.35 27.78 -4.08
N ASP A 86 -5.39 28.25 -5.34
CA ASP A 86 -6.51 28.94 -6.02
C ASP A 86 -7.34 29.86 -5.12
N GLY A 87 -6.67 30.62 -4.24
CA GLY A 87 -7.32 31.55 -3.30
C GLY A 87 -7.96 30.92 -2.05
N THR A 88 -7.86 29.60 -1.87
CA THR A 88 -8.27 28.86 -0.67
C THR A 88 -7.45 29.34 0.52
N GLN A 89 -8.11 29.99 1.47
CA GLN A 89 -7.48 30.43 2.71
C GLN A 89 -7.38 29.27 3.68
N ILE A 90 -6.18 28.69 3.80
CA ILE A 90 -5.93 27.58 4.72
C ILE A 90 -5.61 28.13 6.12
N PRO A 91 -6.30 27.67 7.18
CA PRO A 91 -5.98 28.01 8.55
C PRO A 91 -4.57 27.56 8.95
N ALA A 92 -3.96 28.29 9.89
CA ALA A 92 -2.70 27.89 10.51
C ALA A 92 -2.93 26.73 11.50
N TYR A 93 -2.97 25.51 10.99
CA TYR A 93 -3.07 24.30 11.80
C TYR A 93 -1.84 24.08 12.67
N ARG A 94 -2.05 23.60 13.89
CA ARG A 94 -1.01 23.39 14.89
C ARG A 94 -1.19 22.06 15.61
N ILE A 95 -0.09 21.36 15.85
CA ILE A 95 -0.08 20.06 16.53
C ILE A 95 0.64 20.19 17.86
N TRP A 96 -0.08 19.87 18.94
CA TRP A 96 0.43 19.72 20.29
C TRP A 96 0.96 18.31 20.52
N ASP A 97 2.05 18.19 21.29
CA ASP A 97 2.58 16.90 21.72
C ASP A 97 1.79 16.42 22.94
N GLY A 98 0.98 15.36 22.79
CA GLY A 98 0.19 14.82 23.88
C GLY A 98 1.03 14.13 24.96
N ALA A 99 2.28 13.76 24.67
CA ALA A 99 3.20 13.24 25.67
C ALA A 99 3.84 14.36 26.52
N ASP A 100 3.89 15.59 26.00
CA ASP A 100 4.44 16.75 26.70
C ASP A 100 3.72 18.05 26.29
N LEU A 101 2.63 18.36 27.00
CA LEU A 101 1.82 19.55 26.78
C LEU A 101 2.52 20.87 27.19
N HIS A 102 3.72 20.81 27.76
CA HIS A 102 4.52 22.00 28.05
C HIS A 102 5.31 22.48 26.83
N LYS A 103 5.53 21.61 25.84
CA LYS A 103 6.12 22.02 24.56
C LYS A 103 5.14 22.89 23.77
N PRO A 104 5.62 23.99 23.15
CA PRO A 104 4.77 24.76 22.26
C PRO A 104 4.33 23.90 21.07
N PRO A 105 3.15 24.14 20.50
CA PRO A 105 2.68 23.37 19.37
C PRO A 105 3.55 23.67 18.14
N ARG A 106 3.72 22.67 17.29
CA ARG A 106 4.47 22.77 16.04
C ARG A 106 3.52 22.97 14.84
N PRO A 107 3.99 23.55 13.73
CA PRO A 107 3.25 23.51 12.47
C PRO A 107 3.13 22.07 11.93
N LEU A 108 2.31 21.91 10.89
CA LEU A 108 2.22 20.68 10.11
C LEU A 108 3.55 20.36 9.43
N ARG A 109 3.88 19.07 9.35
CA ARG A 109 4.92 18.50 8.48
C ARG A 109 4.35 18.12 7.12
N SER A 110 3.07 17.77 7.08
CA SER A 110 2.29 17.46 5.89
C SER A 110 1.88 18.71 5.11
N PRO A 111 1.59 18.59 3.80
CA PRO A 111 1.07 19.71 3.02
C PRO A 111 -0.24 20.24 3.59
N SER A 112 -0.28 21.54 3.89
CA SER A 112 -1.43 22.17 4.56
C SER A 112 -2.75 21.98 3.80
N ILE A 113 -2.71 21.95 2.46
CA ILE A 113 -3.90 21.73 1.62
C ILE A 113 -4.46 20.31 1.77
N VAL A 114 -3.59 19.30 1.83
CA VAL A 114 -3.99 17.91 2.08
C VAL A 114 -4.64 17.81 3.45
N PHE A 115 -3.98 18.35 4.47
CA PHE A 115 -4.50 18.33 5.83
C PHE A 115 -5.85 19.05 5.94
N HIS A 116 -5.98 20.23 5.31
CA HIS A 116 -7.23 20.99 5.31
C HIS A 116 -8.39 20.20 4.73
N ARG A 117 -8.22 19.64 3.53
CA ARG A 117 -9.24 18.86 2.82
C ARG A 117 -9.69 17.65 3.63
N VAL A 118 -8.73 16.94 4.23
CA VAL A 118 -9.00 15.82 5.16
C VAL A 118 -9.80 16.27 6.38
N VAL A 119 -9.43 17.38 7.01
CA VAL A 119 -10.13 17.89 8.19
C VAL A 119 -11.57 18.29 7.87
N GLN A 120 -11.82 18.94 6.74
CA GLN A 120 -13.18 19.29 6.30
C GLN A 120 -14.03 18.04 6.12
N PHE A 121 -13.48 17.02 5.44
CA PHE A 121 -14.15 15.75 5.25
C PHE A 121 -14.39 15.01 6.58
N ALA A 122 -13.37 14.91 7.45
CA ALA A 122 -13.48 14.22 8.73
C ALA A 122 -14.57 14.85 9.63
N ARG A 123 -14.68 16.19 9.63
CA ARG A 123 -15.75 16.91 10.35
C ARG A 123 -17.13 16.57 9.80
N SER A 124 -17.31 16.51 8.47
CA SER A 124 -18.59 16.16 7.86
C SER A 124 -19.03 14.73 8.18
N GLN A 125 -18.07 13.82 8.36
CA GLN A 125 -18.30 12.42 8.73
C GLN A 125 -18.36 12.18 10.25
N ASN A 126 -18.22 13.23 11.07
CA ASN A 126 -18.12 13.16 12.54
C ASN A 126 -17.01 12.20 13.01
N ILE A 127 -15.88 12.15 12.29
CA ILE A 127 -14.69 11.37 12.66
C ILE A 127 -13.71 12.32 13.34
N ARG A 128 -13.34 12.01 14.59
CA ARG A 128 -12.53 12.91 15.44
C ARG A 128 -11.04 12.62 15.42
N ARG A 129 -10.66 11.42 14.94
CA ARG A 129 -9.29 10.91 14.99
C ARG A 129 -8.78 10.71 13.57
N ILE A 130 -7.58 11.18 13.30
CA ILE A 130 -6.95 11.11 11.98
C ILE A 130 -5.56 10.50 12.14
N TRP A 131 -5.24 9.53 11.30
CA TRP A 131 -3.90 9.01 11.12
C TRP A 131 -3.32 9.50 9.79
N LEU A 132 -2.16 10.14 9.88
CA LEU A 132 -1.43 10.71 8.75
C LEU A 132 0.05 10.42 8.97
N ASP A 133 0.68 9.65 8.09
CA ASP A 133 2.04 9.13 8.25
C ASP A 133 3.09 10.21 8.59
N GLN A 134 3.10 11.35 7.90
CA GLN A 134 4.04 12.45 8.15
C GLN A 134 3.89 13.09 9.55
N GLU A 135 2.73 12.95 10.19
CA GLU A 135 2.43 13.55 11.49
C GLU A 135 2.45 12.54 12.63
N CYS A 136 1.94 11.33 12.39
CA CYS A 136 1.73 10.29 13.38
C CYS A 136 2.95 9.38 13.57
N ILE A 137 3.90 9.40 12.63
CA ILE A 137 5.20 8.71 12.73
C ILE A 137 6.27 9.75 13.06
N ASN A 138 7.19 9.39 13.97
CA ASN A 138 8.36 10.18 14.24
C ASN A 138 9.39 9.92 13.13
N GLN A 139 9.35 10.78 12.11
CA GLN A 139 10.19 10.69 10.91
C GLN A 139 11.70 10.82 11.19
N GLU A 140 12.09 11.12 12.44
CA GLU A 140 13.47 11.24 12.89
C GLU A 140 13.96 10.01 13.69
N ASP A 141 13.07 9.05 14.00
CA ASP A 141 13.39 7.83 14.74
C ASP A 141 13.24 6.60 13.83
N PRO A 142 14.36 5.99 13.37
CA PRO A 142 14.34 4.80 12.52
C PRO A 142 13.60 3.61 13.16
N THR A 143 13.60 3.49 14.48
CA THR A 143 12.90 2.41 15.19
C THR A 143 11.39 2.60 15.09
N ASP A 144 10.95 3.86 15.21
CA ASP A 144 9.54 4.22 15.08
C ASP A 144 9.05 4.10 13.64
N ILE A 145 9.87 4.50 12.67
CA ILE A 145 9.61 4.29 11.24
C ILE A 145 9.45 2.80 10.97
N GLU A 146 10.43 1.98 11.34
CA GLU A 146 10.40 0.54 11.09
C GLU A 146 9.17 -0.12 11.71
N ARG A 147 8.84 0.22 12.96
CA ARG A 147 7.64 -0.29 13.63
C ARG A 147 6.38 0.02 12.82
N HIS A 148 6.20 1.28 12.40
CA HIS A 148 5.03 1.65 11.60
C HIS A 148 5.03 1.00 10.21
N LEU A 149 6.18 0.81 9.57
CA LEU A 149 6.27 0.07 8.30
C LEU A 149 5.82 -1.39 8.45
N GLN A 150 6.18 -2.05 9.55
CA GLN A 150 5.75 -3.41 9.86
C GLN A 150 4.25 -3.54 10.13
N ASP A 151 3.66 -2.50 10.71
CA ASP A 151 2.27 -2.46 11.17
C ASP A 151 1.31 -1.73 10.21
N MET A 152 1.82 -1.16 9.12
CA MET A 152 1.07 -0.27 8.24
C MET A 152 -0.18 -0.94 7.64
N ASN A 153 -0.15 -2.24 7.33
CA ASN A 153 -1.35 -2.95 6.88
C ASN A 153 -2.48 -2.88 7.91
N ARG A 154 -2.17 -3.11 9.18
CA ARG A 154 -3.15 -3.07 10.29
C ARG A 154 -3.68 -1.66 10.52
N ILE A 155 -2.85 -0.62 10.29
CA ILE A 155 -3.26 0.79 10.46
C ILE A 155 -4.38 1.12 9.48
N TYR A 156 -4.25 0.68 8.23
CA TYR A 156 -5.27 0.92 7.21
C TYR A 156 -6.45 -0.03 7.36
N GLN A 157 -6.22 -1.29 7.72
CA GLN A 157 -7.29 -2.28 7.91
C GLN A 157 -8.22 -1.94 9.08
N PHE A 158 -7.69 -1.41 10.18
CA PHE A 158 -8.52 -1.08 11.36
C PHE A 158 -9.09 0.34 11.35
N SER A 159 -8.74 1.15 10.34
CA SER A 159 -9.37 2.45 10.20
C SER A 159 -10.83 2.28 9.80
N ARG A 160 -11.67 3.22 10.21
CA ARG A 160 -13.08 3.25 9.77
C ARG A 160 -13.18 3.53 8.27
N LEU A 161 -12.24 4.31 7.75
CA LEU A 161 -12.23 4.77 6.38
C LEU A 161 -10.84 5.29 6.01
N THR A 162 -10.39 4.97 4.80
CA THR A 162 -9.22 5.57 4.19
C THR A 162 -9.63 6.65 3.19
N VAL A 163 -9.07 7.85 3.36
CA VAL A 163 -9.22 8.96 2.41
C VAL A 163 -7.98 9.03 1.50
N ALA A 164 -8.18 8.78 0.22
CA ALA A 164 -7.20 9.01 -0.83
C ALA A 164 -7.34 10.43 -1.37
N VAL A 165 -6.39 11.30 -1.02
CA VAL A 165 -6.39 12.71 -1.42
C VAL A 165 -5.71 12.84 -2.79
N LEU A 166 -6.51 13.06 -3.83
CA LEU A 166 -6.03 13.25 -5.19
C LEU A 166 -5.62 14.70 -5.40
N SER A 167 -4.73 14.93 -6.36
CA SER A 167 -4.13 16.23 -6.69
C SER A 167 -4.62 16.83 -8.00
N LYS A 168 -5.08 15.99 -8.92
CA LYS A 168 -5.58 16.41 -10.22
C LYS A 168 -7.02 16.90 -10.11
N ALA A 169 -7.24 18.19 -10.33
CA ALA A 169 -8.54 18.83 -10.18
C ALA A 169 -9.44 18.62 -11.41
N VAL A 170 -10.73 18.35 -11.18
CA VAL A 170 -11.75 18.30 -12.22
C VAL A 170 -11.99 19.69 -12.79
N GLU A 171 -11.74 19.82 -14.09
CA GLU A 171 -11.70 21.13 -14.78
C GLU A 171 -12.97 21.44 -15.58
N ASN A 172 -13.79 20.42 -15.88
CA ASN A 172 -14.97 20.59 -16.72
C ASN A 172 -16.20 19.92 -16.13
N TRP A 173 -17.36 20.50 -16.46
CA TRP A 173 -18.67 20.07 -15.99
C TRP A 173 -19.00 18.62 -16.39
N ALA A 174 -18.62 18.19 -17.59
CA ALA A 174 -18.90 16.84 -18.07
C ALA A 174 -18.20 15.78 -17.20
N MET A 175 -16.92 15.99 -16.88
CA MET A 175 -16.17 15.12 -15.99
C MET A 175 -16.74 15.16 -14.57
N ALA A 176 -17.12 16.34 -14.07
CA ALA A 176 -17.71 16.46 -12.73
C ALA A 176 -19.04 15.71 -12.58
N VAL A 177 -19.93 15.81 -13.57
CA VAL A 177 -21.20 15.06 -13.60
C VAL A 177 -20.96 13.55 -13.54
N ARG A 178 -19.95 13.06 -14.26
CA ARG A 178 -19.57 11.63 -14.28
C ARG A 178 -18.99 11.18 -12.95
N CYS A 179 -18.05 11.95 -12.39
CA CYS A 179 -17.46 11.69 -11.07
C CYS A 179 -18.54 11.50 -10.00
N LEU A 180 -19.55 12.37 -10.01
CA LEU A 180 -20.60 12.45 -9.00
C LEU A 180 -21.85 11.64 -9.31
N ASN A 181 -21.87 10.90 -10.44
CA ASN A 181 -23.02 10.09 -10.85
C ASN A 181 -24.32 10.88 -10.99
N LEU A 182 -24.26 12.12 -11.46
CA LEU A 182 -25.44 12.99 -11.54
C LEU A 182 -26.33 12.67 -12.76
N GLY A 183 -26.20 11.49 -13.35
CA GLY A 183 -26.97 11.01 -14.51
C GLY A 183 -26.65 9.56 -14.87
N TRP A 184 -27.36 9.01 -15.85
CA TRP A 184 -27.04 7.70 -16.43
C TRP A 184 -25.69 7.78 -17.16
N THR A 185 -24.70 7.01 -16.71
CA THR A 185 -23.42 6.87 -17.42
C THR A 185 -23.50 5.70 -18.40
N SER A 186 -22.86 5.85 -19.56
CA SER A 186 -22.57 4.72 -20.45
C SER A 186 -21.23 4.07 -20.07
N ASP A 187 -21.02 2.81 -20.48
CA ASP A 187 -19.76 2.07 -20.28
C ASP A 187 -18.51 2.86 -20.73
N GLU A 188 -18.63 3.64 -21.80
CA GLU A 188 -17.54 4.51 -22.31
C GLU A 188 -17.22 5.66 -21.34
N GLN A 189 -18.24 6.24 -20.70
CA GLN A 189 -18.06 7.37 -19.79
C GLN A 189 -17.43 6.96 -18.46
N ASP A 190 -17.75 5.77 -17.95
CA ASP A 190 -17.12 5.22 -16.76
C ASP A 190 -15.64 4.87 -17.00
N PHE A 191 -15.30 4.40 -18.20
CA PHE A 191 -13.91 4.16 -18.61
C PHE A 191 -13.12 5.47 -18.73
N GLU A 192 -13.71 6.51 -19.33
CA GLU A 192 -13.09 7.84 -19.40
C GLU A 192 -12.84 8.44 -18.00
N LEU A 193 -13.78 8.25 -17.05
CA LEU A 193 -13.60 8.65 -15.65
C LEU A 193 -12.40 7.92 -15.03
N LEU A 194 -12.32 6.61 -15.21
CA LEU A 194 -11.21 5.81 -14.73
C LEU A 194 -9.87 6.31 -15.32
N GLN A 195 -9.82 6.51 -16.63
CA GLN A 195 -8.63 6.99 -17.34
C GLN A 195 -8.20 8.36 -16.82
N TYR A 196 -9.16 9.23 -16.50
CA TYR A 196 -8.88 10.53 -15.93
C TYR A 196 -8.31 10.43 -14.50
N MET A 197 -8.96 9.67 -13.60
CA MET A 197 -8.52 9.53 -12.22
C MET A 197 -7.12 8.91 -12.12
N THR A 198 -6.84 7.89 -12.93
CA THR A 198 -5.56 7.17 -12.94
C THR A 198 -4.39 7.97 -13.48
N GLN A 199 -4.62 9.15 -14.07
CA GLN A 199 -3.56 10.11 -14.41
C GLN A 199 -3.03 10.84 -13.17
N ASP A 200 -3.73 10.77 -12.02
CA ASP A 200 -3.23 11.34 -10.78
C ASP A 200 -1.97 10.59 -10.28
N PRO A 201 -0.92 11.28 -9.81
CA PRO A 201 0.29 10.67 -9.27
C PRO A 201 0.03 9.64 -8.17
N TRP A 202 -1.07 9.76 -7.42
CA TRP A 202 -1.47 8.78 -6.41
C TRP A 202 -1.54 7.37 -6.99
N PHE A 203 -2.02 7.19 -8.22
CA PHE A 203 -2.14 5.86 -8.85
C PHE A 203 -0.79 5.28 -9.30
N THR A 204 0.32 6.01 -9.18
CA THR A 204 1.63 5.56 -9.65
C THR A 204 2.51 5.01 -8.52
N ARG A 205 2.24 5.32 -7.25
CA ARG A 205 3.12 4.93 -6.13
C ARG A 205 2.83 3.51 -5.63
N SER A 206 3.85 2.88 -5.04
CA SER A 206 3.74 1.56 -4.43
C SER A 206 3.05 1.61 -3.05
N TRP A 207 3.33 2.65 -2.26
CA TRP A 207 2.68 2.84 -0.96
C TRP A 207 1.17 3.11 -1.08
N THR A 208 0.73 3.95 -2.00
CA THR A 208 -0.71 4.17 -2.24
C THR A 208 -1.43 2.91 -2.69
N PHE A 209 -0.74 2.01 -3.40
CA PHE A 209 -1.27 0.67 -3.68
C PHE A 209 -1.44 -0.17 -2.43
N HIS A 210 -0.41 -0.24 -1.59
CA HIS A 210 -0.48 -0.93 -0.31
C HIS A 210 -1.66 -0.42 0.52
N GLU A 211 -1.78 0.90 0.65
CA GLU A 211 -2.82 1.57 1.44
C GLU A 211 -4.22 1.24 0.90
N GLN A 212 -4.40 1.27 -0.42
CA GLN A 212 -5.64 0.84 -1.08
C GLN A 212 -5.95 -0.64 -0.86
N GLN A 213 -4.94 -1.51 -0.87
CA GLN A 213 -5.16 -2.96 -0.69
C GLN A 213 -5.47 -3.32 0.76
N CYS A 214 -4.90 -2.59 1.73
CA CYS A 214 -5.03 -2.92 3.16
C CYS A 214 -6.23 -2.25 3.83
N ALA A 215 -6.73 -1.14 3.28
CA ALA A 215 -7.91 -0.46 3.81
C ALA A 215 -9.18 -1.28 3.57
N ASP A 216 -10.09 -1.33 4.54
CA ASP A 216 -11.42 -1.95 4.33
C ASP A 216 -12.30 -1.08 3.42
N ASP A 217 -12.34 0.23 3.67
CA ASP A 217 -13.09 1.21 2.87
C ASP A 217 -12.18 2.33 2.37
N VAL A 218 -12.36 2.74 1.11
CA VAL A 218 -11.59 3.84 0.48
C VAL A 218 -12.54 4.83 -0.18
N VAL A 219 -12.34 6.12 0.10
CA VAL A 219 -12.95 7.23 -0.64
C VAL A 219 -11.87 8.10 -1.26
N TYR A 220 -12.13 8.62 -2.45
CA TYR A 220 -11.28 9.59 -3.11
C TYR A 220 -11.81 11.00 -2.83
N LEU A 221 -10.93 11.89 -2.37
CA LEU A 221 -11.15 13.34 -2.44
C LEU A 221 -10.56 13.84 -3.73
N LEU A 222 -11.44 14.16 -4.68
CA LEU A 222 -11.07 14.67 -6.00
C LEU A 222 -11.27 16.19 -6.01
N PRO A 223 -10.21 17.00 -6.16
CA PRO A 223 -10.35 18.45 -6.19
C PRO A 223 -11.23 18.88 -7.36
N ILE A 224 -11.96 19.97 -7.17
CA ILE A 224 -12.82 20.57 -8.18
C ILE A 224 -12.42 22.02 -8.39
N GLN A 225 -12.34 22.46 -9.64
CA GLN A 225 -12.13 23.87 -9.92
C GLN A 225 -13.22 24.77 -9.29
N PRO A 226 -12.85 25.95 -8.75
CA PRO A 226 -13.78 26.88 -8.13
C PRO A 226 -14.99 27.26 -9.00
N SER A 227 -14.79 27.32 -10.33
CA SER A 227 -15.82 27.62 -11.32
C SER A 227 -16.99 26.60 -11.32
N LEU A 228 -16.74 25.37 -10.87
CA LEU A 228 -17.74 24.30 -10.83
C LEU A 228 -18.38 24.14 -9.45
N LYS A 229 -17.74 24.64 -8.38
CA LYS A 229 -18.13 24.41 -6.97
C LYS A 229 -19.59 24.75 -6.71
N SER A 230 -20.01 25.99 -6.98
CA SER A 230 -21.37 26.45 -6.64
C SER A 230 -22.46 25.61 -7.31
N LYS A 231 -22.24 25.27 -8.59
CA LYS A 231 -23.21 24.50 -9.37
C LYS A 231 -23.26 23.04 -8.95
N LEU A 232 -22.12 22.43 -8.61
CA LEU A 232 -22.09 21.05 -8.12
C LEU A 232 -22.64 20.94 -6.70
N ALA A 233 -22.38 21.93 -5.84
CA ALA A 233 -22.96 21.98 -4.50
C ALA A 233 -24.50 22.09 -4.54
N GLU A 234 -25.07 22.74 -5.56
CA GLU A 234 -26.54 22.80 -5.76
C GLU A 234 -27.11 21.43 -6.17
N VAL A 235 -26.46 20.74 -7.10
CA VAL A 235 -26.99 19.48 -7.68
C VAL A 235 -26.62 18.25 -6.83
N ALA A 236 -25.50 18.28 -6.12
CA ALA A 236 -24.90 17.14 -5.43
C ALA A 236 -24.37 17.48 -4.02
N PRO A 237 -25.14 18.17 -3.15
CA PRO A 237 -24.63 18.71 -1.88
C PRO A 237 -24.05 17.65 -0.91
N HIS A 238 -24.44 16.39 -1.06
CA HIS A 238 -24.05 15.28 -0.19
C HIS A 238 -22.68 14.67 -0.52
N VAL A 239 -22.12 14.98 -1.70
CA VAL A 239 -20.83 14.47 -2.19
C VAL A 239 -19.82 15.59 -2.43
N ILE A 240 -20.22 16.85 -2.23
CA ILE A 240 -19.33 18.01 -2.32
C ILE A 240 -18.97 18.49 -0.93
N PHE A 241 -17.68 18.46 -0.60
CA PHE A 241 -17.16 18.97 0.67
C PHE A 241 -16.07 20.00 0.38
N ASP A 242 -16.39 21.25 0.67
CA ASP A 242 -15.54 22.40 0.37
C ASP A 242 -15.11 22.46 -1.11
N HIS A 243 -13.88 22.08 -1.44
CA HIS A 243 -13.33 22.08 -2.80
C HIS A 243 -13.22 20.68 -3.42
N ASP A 244 -13.82 19.67 -2.79
CA ASP A 244 -13.70 18.28 -3.19
C ASP A 244 -15.01 17.60 -3.56
N ALA A 245 -14.94 16.77 -4.59
CA ALA A 245 -15.87 15.69 -4.86
C ALA A 245 -15.41 14.45 -4.10
N VAL A 246 -16.32 13.87 -3.31
CA VAL A 246 -16.11 12.57 -2.69
C VAL A 246 -16.58 11.49 -3.64
N ILE A 247 -15.69 10.58 -4.00
CA ILE A 247 -15.98 9.44 -4.84
C ILE A 247 -15.70 8.16 -4.05
N ASP A 248 -16.73 7.35 -3.86
CA ASP A 248 -16.60 6.05 -3.22
C ASP A 248 -15.88 5.05 -4.14
N HIS A 249 -14.84 4.39 -3.63
CA HIS A 249 -14.06 3.44 -4.42
C HIS A 249 -14.87 2.21 -4.85
N GLY A 250 -15.69 1.67 -3.94
CA GLY A 250 -16.53 0.51 -4.21
C GLY A 250 -17.55 0.79 -5.32
N MET A 251 -18.11 2.00 -5.34
CA MET A 251 -18.99 2.47 -6.41
C MET A 251 -18.28 2.55 -7.76
N VAL A 252 -17.06 3.09 -7.81
CA VAL A 252 -16.27 3.13 -9.06
C VAL A 252 -16.00 1.72 -9.56
N TYR A 253 -15.62 0.82 -8.65
CA TYR A 253 -15.38 -0.58 -9.00
C TYR A 253 -16.63 -1.29 -9.51
N TYR A 254 -17.76 -1.14 -8.82
CA TYR A 254 -19.02 -1.75 -9.22
C TYR A 254 -19.44 -1.32 -10.62
N ARG A 255 -19.31 -0.02 -10.95
CA ARG A 255 -19.65 0.48 -12.30
C ARG A 255 -18.77 -0.12 -13.37
N ILE A 256 -17.46 -0.07 -13.17
CA ILE A 256 -16.54 -0.54 -14.21
C ILE A 256 -16.64 -2.09 -14.36
N THR A 257 -16.95 -2.83 -13.28
CA THR A 257 -17.09 -4.30 -13.34
C THR A 257 -18.44 -4.79 -13.83
N SER A 258 -19.50 -3.99 -13.74
CA SER A 258 -20.83 -4.35 -14.26
C SER A 258 -20.99 -4.04 -15.74
N THR A 259 -20.13 -3.17 -16.30
CA THR A 259 -20.18 -2.67 -17.68
C THR A 259 -19.34 -3.51 -18.65
N THR A 260 -19.26 -4.84 -18.48
CA THR A 260 -18.34 -5.75 -19.20
C THR A 260 -18.61 -5.93 -20.71
N LYS A 261 -18.59 -4.84 -21.49
CA LYS A 261 -18.29 -4.82 -22.92
C LYS A 261 -16.82 -4.49 -23.21
N HIS A 262 -16.07 -3.98 -22.24
CA HIS A 262 -14.65 -3.69 -22.37
C HIS A 262 -13.78 -4.95 -22.23
N ASP A 263 -12.69 -5.02 -22.99
CA ASP A 263 -11.75 -6.12 -22.95
C ASP A 263 -11.15 -6.23 -21.54
N LYS A 264 -11.32 -7.37 -20.87
CA LYS A 264 -10.67 -7.65 -19.57
C LYS A 264 -9.13 -7.63 -19.67
N ASN A 265 -8.60 -7.63 -20.90
CA ASN A 265 -7.18 -7.45 -21.19
C ASN A 265 -6.76 -5.99 -21.43
N ASP A 266 -7.69 -5.03 -21.36
CA ASP A 266 -7.35 -3.62 -21.46
C ASP A 266 -6.30 -3.25 -20.39
N PRO A 267 -5.15 -2.66 -20.77
CA PRO A 267 -4.07 -2.39 -19.83
C PRO A 267 -4.47 -1.45 -18.69
N LEU A 268 -5.39 -0.51 -18.92
CA LEU A 268 -5.88 0.40 -17.89
C LEU A 268 -6.78 -0.36 -16.90
N LEU A 269 -7.73 -1.15 -17.40
CA LEU A 269 -8.59 -2.00 -16.55
C LEU A 269 -7.79 -3.03 -15.80
N GLN A 270 -6.82 -3.70 -16.44
CA GLN A 270 -5.90 -4.58 -15.73
C GLN A 270 -5.15 -3.77 -14.68
N SER A 271 -4.55 -2.63 -15.02
CA SER A 271 -3.79 -1.83 -14.05
C SER A 271 -4.64 -1.36 -12.86
N TYR A 272 -5.95 -1.11 -13.04
CA TYR A 272 -6.87 -0.62 -12.01
C TYR A 272 -7.62 -1.73 -11.25
N PHE A 273 -8.12 -2.76 -11.92
CA PHE A 273 -8.80 -3.90 -11.29
C PHE A 273 -7.86 -4.96 -10.74
N LEU A 274 -6.61 -5.03 -11.23
CA LEU A 274 -5.54 -5.64 -10.43
C LEU A 274 -5.41 -4.93 -9.05
N ARG A 275 -6.03 -3.75 -8.82
CA ARG A 275 -6.04 -3.01 -7.55
C ARG A 275 -7.32 -3.17 -6.71
N HIS A 276 -8.31 -3.96 -7.10
CA HIS A 276 -9.47 -4.17 -6.24
C HIS A 276 -9.90 -5.61 -6.30
N ASN A 277 -9.46 -6.34 -5.29
CA ASN A 277 -9.90 -7.71 -5.11
C ASN A 277 -9.86 -8.00 -3.60
N GLN A 278 -10.52 -7.18 -2.77
CA GLN A 278 -10.43 -7.33 -1.32
C GLN A 278 -11.10 -8.61 -0.75
N GLY A 279 -11.58 -9.52 -1.60
CA GLY A 279 -12.32 -10.69 -1.14
C GLY A 279 -11.76 -12.08 -1.46
N ASN A 280 -10.90 -12.28 -2.48
CA ASN A 280 -10.74 -13.65 -3.02
C ASN A 280 -9.42 -14.00 -3.75
N TRP A 281 -8.34 -13.19 -3.68
CA TRP A 281 -7.05 -13.51 -4.35
C TRP A 281 -5.91 -13.86 -3.38
N MET A 282 -6.15 -13.89 -2.07
CA MET A 282 -5.37 -14.79 -1.24
C MET A 282 -5.70 -16.18 -1.76
N SER A 283 -4.95 -16.61 -2.78
CA SER A 283 -4.98 -18.00 -3.19
C SER A 283 -4.70 -18.81 -1.93
N GLU A 284 -5.23 -20.02 -1.85
CA GLU A 284 -4.89 -20.97 -0.78
C GLU A 284 -3.35 -21.20 -0.64
N ASN A 285 -2.54 -20.63 -1.54
CA ASN A 285 -1.09 -20.74 -1.63
C ASN A 285 -0.35 -19.37 -1.61
N ILE A 286 0.29 -19.05 -0.48
CA ILE A 286 1.08 -17.83 -0.24
C ILE A 286 1.98 -17.40 -1.43
N PRO A 287 2.77 -18.29 -2.06
CA PRO A 287 3.59 -17.91 -3.22
C PRO A 287 2.86 -17.34 -4.44
N GLY A 288 1.64 -17.79 -4.75
CA GLY A 288 0.85 -17.26 -5.87
C GLY A 288 0.36 -15.83 -5.59
N THR A 289 -0.01 -15.58 -4.34
CA THR A 289 -0.35 -14.26 -3.78
C THR A 289 0.87 -13.34 -3.85
N ILE A 290 2.06 -13.81 -3.45
CA ILE A 290 3.33 -13.07 -3.55
C ILE A 290 3.66 -12.68 -5.01
N ASP A 291 3.61 -13.62 -5.96
CA ASP A 291 3.89 -13.34 -7.39
C ASP A 291 2.91 -12.31 -7.97
N THR A 292 1.64 -12.40 -7.59
CA THR A 292 0.60 -11.46 -7.99
C THR A 292 0.91 -10.04 -7.49
N VAL A 293 1.25 -9.89 -6.21
CA VAL A 293 1.60 -8.58 -5.62
C VAL A 293 2.93 -8.06 -6.17
N TYR A 294 3.91 -8.94 -6.38
CA TYR A 294 5.19 -8.60 -7.00
C TYR A 294 4.98 -7.94 -8.37
N LYS A 295 4.19 -8.57 -9.26
CA LYS A 295 3.86 -8.00 -10.57
C LYS A 295 3.14 -6.64 -10.46
N LYS A 296 2.21 -6.51 -9.51
CA LYS A 296 1.44 -5.27 -9.29
C LYS A 296 2.30 -4.10 -8.80
N THR A 297 3.42 -4.38 -8.13
CA THR A 297 4.33 -3.34 -7.64
C THR A 297 5.42 -2.97 -8.64
N GLN A 298 5.79 -3.82 -9.61
CA GLN A 298 6.91 -3.55 -10.54
C GLN A 298 6.81 -2.21 -11.28
N GLY A 299 5.64 -1.87 -11.81
CA GLY A 299 5.41 -0.64 -12.59
C GLY A 299 5.20 0.62 -11.74
N ARG A 300 5.29 0.52 -10.41
CA ARG A 300 4.99 1.62 -9.49
C ARG A 300 6.25 2.31 -9.02
N TYR A 301 6.16 3.62 -8.81
CA TYR A 301 7.22 4.40 -8.19
C TYR A 301 7.38 4.00 -6.72
N ASN A 302 8.64 3.84 -6.29
CA ASN A 302 8.99 3.72 -4.89
C ASN A 302 10.36 4.38 -4.66
N ARG A 303 10.43 5.30 -3.70
CA ARG A 303 11.67 6.05 -3.44
C ARG A 303 12.74 5.14 -2.81
N VAL A 304 12.33 4.26 -1.91
CA VAL A 304 13.19 3.30 -1.24
C VAL A 304 12.88 1.91 -1.78
N LEU A 305 13.90 1.13 -2.11
CA LEU A 305 13.72 -0.16 -2.77
C LEU A 305 13.23 -1.24 -1.79
N SER A 306 13.74 -1.26 -0.56
CA SER A 306 13.38 -2.22 0.50
C SER A 306 11.91 -2.11 0.90
N ASP A 307 11.31 -0.91 0.85
CA ASP A 307 9.87 -0.70 1.04
C ASP A 307 9.01 -1.62 0.14
N ARG A 308 9.48 -2.01 -1.06
CA ARG A 308 8.73 -2.93 -1.92
C ARG A 308 8.58 -4.32 -1.30
N ILE A 309 9.58 -4.75 -0.54
CA ILE A 309 9.57 -6.01 0.21
C ILE A 309 8.54 -5.91 1.33
N GLN A 310 8.51 -4.78 2.05
CA GLN A 310 7.53 -4.55 3.10
C GLN A 310 6.11 -4.47 2.58
N ILE A 311 5.89 -3.71 1.50
CA ILE A 311 4.59 -3.59 0.83
C ILE A 311 4.08 -4.97 0.45
N LEU A 312 4.95 -5.80 -0.13
CA LEU A 312 4.60 -7.16 -0.50
C LEU A 312 4.22 -8.00 0.71
N ALA A 313 5.03 -7.96 1.78
CA ALA A 313 4.77 -8.71 3.00
C ALA A 313 3.45 -8.30 3.67
N ASN A 314 3.19 -7.00 3.75
CA ASN A 314 1.98 -6.43 4.32
C ASN A 314 0.72 -6.77 3.51
N VAL A 315 0.75 -6.56 2.19
CA VAL A 315 -0.39 -6.83 1.30
C VAL A 315 -0.70 -8.32 1.22
N CYS A 316 0.31 -9.20 1.32
CA CYS A 316 0.11 -10.65 1.38
C CYS A 316 -0.16 -11.18 2.80
N ASN A 317 -0.21 -10.30 3.82
CA ASN A 317 -0.30 -10.66 5.23
C ASN A 317 0.67 -11.79 5.66
N LEU A 318 1.94 -11.65 5.26
CA LEU A 318 2.97 -12.65 5.53
C LEU A 318 3.33 -12.70 7.02
N GLN A 319 3.46 -13.93 7.53
CA GLN A 319 3.92 -14.18 8.90
C GLN A 319 5.38 -13.76 9.06
N TRP A 320 6.26 -14.15 8.15
CA TRP A 320 7.66 -13.71 8.17
C TRP A 320 7.82 -12.45 7.34
N LYS A 321 8.44 -11.42 7.92
CA LYS A 321 8.73 -10.14 7.27
C LYS A 321 10.23 -9.85 7.37
N LEU A 322 10.69 -8.82 6.68
CA LEU A 322 12.08 -8.37 6.73
C LEU A 322 12.15 -6.95 7.27
N ASN A 323 13.09 -6.70 8.18
CA ASN A 323 13.36 -5.37 8.71
C ASN A 323 13.96 -4.48 7.61
N THR A 324 13.15 -3.57 7.08
CA THR A 324 13.54 -2.80 5.89
C THR A 324 14.61 -1.76 6.14
N THR A 325 14.71 -1.25 7.36
CA THR A 325 15.75 -0.31 7.77
C THR A 325 17.12 -0.97 7.75
N LEU A 326 17.22 -2.23 8.21
CA LEU A 326 18.46 -3.02 8.09
C LEU A 326 18.80 -3.32 6.62
N LEU A 327 17.79 -3.50 5.77
CA LEU A 327 17.95 -3.74 4.34
C LEU A 327 18.38 -2.51 3.53
N ASN A 328 18.36 -1.30 4.10
CA ASN A 328 18.81 -0.07 3.45
C ASN A 328 20.34 0.04 3.32
N ASN A 329 21.02 -1.07 3.06
CA ASN A 329 22.45 -1.18 2.85
C ASN A 329 22.77 -1.42 1.36
N PRO A 330 23.57 -0.58 0.68
CA PRO A 330 23.97 -0.76 -0.72
C PRO A 330 24.72 -2.08 -1.03
N ALA A 331 25.20 -2.81 -0.04
CA ALA A 331 25.82 -4.12 -0.22
C ALA A 331 24.80 -5.26 -0.42
N LEU A 332 23.56 -5.06 0.04
CA LEU A 332 22.53 -6.11 0.02
C LEU A 332 21.75 -6.13 -1.30
N SER A 333 21.30 -7.33 -1.69
CA SER A 333 20.65 -7.63 -2.96
C SER A 333 19.14 -7.64 -2.79
N PHE A 334 18.41 -6.89 -3.62
CA PHE A 334 16.94 -6.93 -3.59
C PHE A 334 16.41 -8.33 -3.91
N SER A 335 16.96 -8.97 -4.94
CA SER A 335 16.54 -10.31 -5.37
C SER A 335 16.79 -11.36 -4.29
N THR A 336 17.89 -11.24 -3.56
CA THR A 336 18.23 -12.13 -2.44
C THR A 336 17.27 -11.91 -1.27
N SER A 337 16.94 -10.66 -0.96
CA SER A 337 16.06 -10.34 0.17
C SER A 337 14.64 -10.84 -0.11
N LEU A 338 14.16 -10.65 -1.34
CA LEU A 338 12.87 -11.19 -1.75
C LEU A 338 12.87 -12.73 -1.76
N LEU A 339 13.97 -13.38 -2.17
CA LEU A 339 14.12 -14.83 -2.05
C LEU A 339 14.03 -15.28 -0.58
N VAL A 340 14.72 -14.61 0.34
CA VAL A 340 14.66 -14.87 1.79
C VAL A 340 13.22 -14.78 2.30
N LEU A 341 12.50 -13.71 1.95
CA LEU A 341 11.10 -13.53 2.34
C LEU A 341 10.19 -14.66 1.82
N VAL A 342 10.31 -14.99 0.54
CA VAL A 342 9.48 -16.04 -0.10
C VAL A 342 9.75 -17.40 0.51
N MET A 343 11.02 -17.75 0.69
CA MET A 343 11.42 -19.04 1.27
C MET A 343 10.96 -19.14 2.72
N ALA A 344 11.04 -18.05 3.50
CA ALA A 344 10.57 -18.05 4.89
C ALA A 344 9.06 -18.26 5.03
N ASN A 345 8.26 -17.74 4.10
CA ASN A 345 6.81 -17.93 4.12
C ASN A 345 6.33 -19.18 3.38
N THR A 346 7.21 -19.85 2.64
CA THR A 346 6.93 -21.15 2.00
C THR A 346 7.39 -22.31 2.89
N TRP A 347 8.53 -22.15 3.56
CA TRP A 347 9.10 -23.08 4.54
C TRP A 347 9.43 -22.32 5.83
N PRO A 348 8.47 -22.20 6.76
CA PRO A 348 8.68 -21.47 8.02
C PRO A 348 9.72 -22.11 8.94
N ASP A 349 9.82 -23.44 8.94
CA ASP A 349 10.81 -24.16 9.73
C ASP A 349 12.23 -23.89 9.22
N LEU A 350 13.11 -23.48 10.15
CA LEU A 350 14.46 -23.05 9.83
C LEU A 350 15.29 -24.16 9.16
N VAL A 351 15.18 -25.39 9.67
CA VAL A 351 16.00 -26.53 9.19
C VAL A 351 15.52 -26.98 7.82
N ALA A 352 14.20 -27.11 7.65
CA ALA A 352 13.59 -27.44 6.37
C ALA A 352 13.95 -26.39 5.30
N ARG A 353 13.86 -25.10 5.64
CA ARG A 353 14.22 -23.99 4.75
C ARG A 353 15.69 -24.04 4.34
N ALA A 354 16.61 -24.26 5.28
CA ALA A 354 18.04 -24.39 4.98
C ALA A 354 18.32 -25.56 4.03
N ARG A 355 17.65 -26.70 4.24
CA ARG A 355 17.72 -27.85 3.33
C ARG A 355 17.24 -27.49 1.92
N GLN A 356 16.12 -26.77 1.80
CA GLN A 356 15.59 -26.35 0.50
C GLN A 356 16.54 -25.43 -0.26
N TYR A 357 17.21 -24.49 0.43
CA TYR A 357 18.26 -23.71 -0.20
C TYR A 357 19.39 -24.57 -0.76
N GLY A 358 19.84 -25.58 -0.01
CA GLY A 358 20.88 -26.51 -0.45
C GLY A 358 20.47 -27.33 -1.69
N GLU A 359 19.24 -27.86 -1.69
CA GLU A 359 18.68 -28.64 -2.79
C GLU A 359 18.45 -27.79 -4.06
N LEU A 360 18.02 -26.54 -3.90
CA LEU A 360 17.66 -25.65 -5.00
C LEU A 360 18.81 -24.77 -5.50
N LYS A 361 19.96 -24.72 -4.83
CA LYS A 361 21.01 -23.71 -5.10
C LYS A 361 21.40 -23.60 -6.58
N TYR A 362 21.63 -24.71 -7.27
CA TYR A 362 22.02 -24.69 -8.68
C TYR A 362 20.86 -24.26 -9.59
N TYR A 363 19.63 -24.63 -9.26
CA TYR A 363 18.45 -24.17 -9.98
C TYR A 363 18.23 -22.66 -9.83
N LEU A 364 18.39 -22.14 -8.60
CA LEU A 364 18.25 -20.72 -8.30
C LEU A 364 19.26 -19.88 -9.08
N MET A 365 20.51 -20.34 -9.22
CA MET A 365 21.56 -19.61 -9.93
C MET A 365 21.18 -19.21 -11.36
N GLU A 366 20.37 -20.01 -12.05
CA GLU A 366 19.95 -19.76 -13.44
C GLU A 366 18.68 -18.89 -13.56
N LYS A 367 18.21 -18.30 -12.46
CA LYS A 367 16.94 -17.55 -12.42
C LYS A 367 17.18 -16.13 -11.98
N SER A 368 16.47 -15.19 -12.61
CA SER A 368 16.17 -13.90 -12.01
C SER A 368 14.99 -14.05 -11.04
N ILE A 369 14.89 -13.14 -10.08
CA ILE A 369 13.79 -13.16 -9.10
C ILE A 369 12.41 -13.11 -9.77
N GLY A 370 12.25 -12.34 -10.84
CA GLY A 370 11.00 -12.28 -11.60
C GLY A 370 10.67 -13.58 -12.34
N THR A 371 11.67 -14.35 -12.78
CA THR A 371 11.44 -15.67 -13.38
C THR A 371 11.07 -16.69 -12.32
N LEU A 372 11.76 -16.66 -11.17
CA LEU A 372 11.45 -17.51 -10.03
C LEU A 372 10.00 -17.33 -9.55
N MET A 373 9.54 -16.08 -9.37
CA MET A 373 8.15 -15.79 -8.94
C MET A 373 7.11 -16.40 -9.90
N ARG A 374 7.31 -16.26 -11.22
CA ARG A 374 6.41 -16.83 -12.24
C ARG A 374 6.36 -18.36 -12.18
N GLU A 375 7.49 -19.02 -11.94
CA GLU A 375 7.57 -20.48 -11.90
C GLU A 375 6.95 -21.07 -10.62
N ILE A 376 7.20 -20.44 -9.47
CA ILE A 376 6.60 -20.83 -8.19
C ILE A 376 5.06 -20.72 -8.27
N SER A 377 4.56 -19.67 -8.92
CA SER A 377 3.12 -19.47 -9.16
C SER A 377 2.50 -20.56 -10.07
N ARG A 378 3.21 -21.02 -11.11
CA ARG A 378 2.70 -21.99 -12.10
C ARG A 378 2.72 -23.45 -11.63
N LYS A 379 3.75 -23.89 -10.89
CA LYS A 379 3.95 -25.32 -10.57
C LYS A 379 2.86 -25.95 -9.68
N LYS A 380 2.06 -25.18 -8.93
CA LYS A 380 0.95 -25.72 -8.13
C LYS A 380 -0.44 -25.61 -8.75
N HIS A 381 -0.63 -24.83 -9.82
CA HIS A 381 -1.87 -24.87 -10.61
C HIS A 381 -2.08 -26.27 -11.23
N ALA A 382 -0.98 -26.99 -11.51
CA ALA A 382 -1.03 -28.39 -11.97
C ALA A 382 -1.43 -29.39 -10.86
N GLN A 383 -1.09 -29.13 -9.59
CA GLN A 383 -1.41 -30.01 -8.46
C GLN A 383 -2.90 -29.96 -8.07
N HIS A 384 -3.57 -28.80 -8.22
CA HIS A 384 -5.02 -28.69 -7.90
C HIS A 384 -5.94 -29.42 -8.90
N VAL A 385 -5.50 -29.66 -10.14
CA VAL A 385 -6.29 -30.37 -11.15
C VAL A 385 -6.14 -31.90 -11.03
N SER A 386 -5.16 -32.40 -10.26
CA SER A 386 -4.76 -33.82 -10.27
C SER A 386 -4.57 -34.48 -8.89
N GLY A 387 -5.34 -34.07 -7.87
CA GLY A 387 -5.36 -34.73 -6.56
C GLY A 387 -4.06 -34.56 -5.75
N PRO A 388 -3.98 -35.11 -4.52
CA PRO A 388 -2.83 -34.91 -3.64
C PRO A 388 -1.63 -35.70 -4.17
N VAL A 389 -0.88 -35.08 -5.06
CA VAL A 389 0.49 -35.48 -5.37
C VAL A 389 1.35 -34.86 -4.28
N GLU A 390 1.98 -35.72 -3.47
CA GLU A 390 3.07 -35.38 -2.57
C GLU A 390 4.07 -34.44 -3.26
N LEU A 391 4.88 -33.71 -2.49
CA LEU A 391 5.99 -32.89 -2.97
C LEU A 391 7.11 -33.69 -3.71
N LEU A 392 6.80 -34.86 -4.27
CA LEU A 392 7.58 -35.62 -5.24
C LEU A 392 7.52 -34.88 -6.59
N GLY A 393 8.44 -33.94 -6.81
CA GLY A 393 8.47 -33.18 -8.06
C GLY A 393 9.59 -32.15 -8.21
N LEU A 394 10.72 -32.35 -7.53
CA LEU A 394 12.03 -31.92 -8.02
C LEU A 394 12.82 -33.18 -8.36
N ASP A 395 12.28 -34.01 -9.25
CA ASP A 395 13.09 -35.05 -9.91
C ASP A 395 14.00 -34.35 -10.93
N LEU A 396 15.08 -33.78 -10.41
CA LEU A 396 16.31 -33.49 -11.14
C LEU A 396 17.36 -34.47 -10.65
N THR A 397 17.09 -35.77 -10.82
CA THR A 397 18.17 -36.75 -10.81
C THR A 397 19.07 -36.44 -11.98
N SER A 398 20.28 -35.98 -11.68
CA SER A 398 21.40 -36.00 -12.58
C SER A 398 21.55 -37.40 -13.18
N HIS A 399 21.24 -37.58 -14.46
CA HIS A 399 21.78 -38.70 -15.21
C HIS A 399 23.09 -38.26 -15.86
N PRO A 400 24.24 -38.83 -15.46
CA PRO A 400 25.45 -38.74 -16.28
C PRO A 400 25.32 -39.71 -17.47
N ASN A 401 25.85 -39.30 -18.63
CA ASN A 401 25.99 -40.04 -19.89
C ASN A 401 24.75 -40.06 -20.80
N VAL A 402 24.74 -39.24 -21.86
CA VAL A 402 25.26 -39.57 -23.21
C VAL A 402 25.79 -38.29 -23.85
#